data_AF-Q973R7-F1
#
_entry.id   AF-Q973R7-F1
#
_cell.length_a   1.000
_cell.length_b   1.000
_cell.length_c   1.000
_cell.angle_alpha   90.00
_cell.angle_beta   90.00
_cell.angle_gamma   90.00
#
_symmetry.space_group_name_H-M   'P 1'
#
loop_
_entity.id
_entity.type
_entity.pdbx_description
1 polymer ?
#
loop_
_entity_poly.entity_id
_entity_poly.type
_entity_poly.pdbx_seq_one_letter_code
_entity_poly.pdbx_strand_id
1 'polypeptide(L)' 'MPVEDIVKVSRNFQVTIPARIRQKVKVREGDLVRVIYDENENVVKIIPISREELEKL' A
#
# COMPACT_ATOMS: atom_id res chain seq x y z
N MET A 1 -5.16 -17.59 6.78
CA MET A 1 -4.79 -17.52 5.34
C MET A 1 -4.52 -16.08 4.98
N PRO A 2 -3.50 -15.80 4.15
CA PRO A 2 -3.26 -14.44 3.64
C PRO A 2 -4.49 -13.95 2.87
N VAL A 3 -4.76 -12.65 2.95
CA VAL A 3 -5.80 -12.02 2.12
C VAL A 3 -5.09 -11.44 0.90
N GLU A 4 -5.28 -12.10 -0.24
CA GLU A 4 -4.70 -11.71 -1.53
C GLU A 4 -5.79 -11.70 -2.60
N ASP A 5 -5.59 -10.86 -3.61
CA ASP A 5 -6.40 -10.77 -4.83
C ASP A 5 -5.45 -10.42 -5.99
N ILE A 6 -5.63 -11.02 -7.17
CA ILE A 6 -4.84 -10.70 -8.37
C ILE A 6 -5.43 -9.46 -9.04
N VAL A 7 -4.59 -8.46 -9.31
CA VAL A 7 -4.99 -7.21 -9.97
C VAL A 7 -4.11 -6.89 -11.16
N LYS A 8 -4.69 -6.15 -12.12
CA LYS A 8 -3.96 -5.60 -13.26
C LYS A 8 -3.33 -4.27 -12.88
N VAL A 9 -2.09 -4.07 -13.29
CA VAL A 9 -1.44 -2.75 -13.25
C VAL A 9 -2.12 -1.84 -14.26
N SER A 10 -2.63 -0.71 -13.78
CA SER A 10 -3.29 0.30 -14.58
C SER A 10 -2.27 1.27 -15.21
N ARG A 11 -2.77 2.24 -16.00
CA ARG A 11 -1.91 3.29 -16.57
C ARG A 11 -1.13 4.02 -15.48
N ASN A 12 0.02 4.57 -15.84
CA ASN A 12 0.91 5.30 -14.93
C ASN A 12 1.30 4.47 -13.69
N PHE A 13 1.48 3.16 -13.86
CA PHE A 13 1.95 2.23 -12.82
C PHE A 13 1.05 2.15 -11.57
N GLN A 14 -0.23 2.52 -11.70
CA GLN A 14 -1.17 2.46 -10.59
C GLN A 14 -1.60 1.02 -10.32
N VAL A 15 -1.60 0.63 -9.04
CA VAL A 15 -2.09 -0.66 -8.58
C VAL A 15 -3.27 -0.42 -7.64
N THR A 16 -4.44 -0.95 -7.98
CA THR A 16 -5.62 -0.84 -7.13
C THR A 16 -5.49 -1.77 -5.94
N ILE A 17 -5.56 -1.24 -4.71
CA ILE A 17 -5.68 -2.06 -3.50
C ILE A 17 -7.12 -2.59 -3.43
N PRO A 18 -7.39 -3.90 -3.55
CA PRO A 18 -8.74 -4.46 -3.59
C PRO A 18 -9.53 -4.30 -2.29
N ALA A 19 -10.86 -4.37 -2.37
CA ALA A 19 -11.74 -4.11 -1.24
C ALA A 19 -11.43 -4.96 0.00
N ARG A 20 -11.13 -6.26 -0.18
CA ARG A 20 -10.78 -7.19 0.90
C ARG A 20 -9.51 -6.78 1.64
N ILE A 21 -8.53 -6.25 0.91
CA ILE A 21 -7.26 -5.77 1.48
C ILE A 21 -7.46 -4.39 2.14
N ARG A 22 -8.23 -3.47 1.52
CA ARG A 22 -8.53 -2.14 2.10
C ARG A 22 -9.20 -2.24 3.48
N GLN A 23 -10.07 -3.23 3.68
CA GLN A 23 -10.72 -3.47 4.98
C GLN A 23 -9.72 -3.81 6.10
N LYS A 24 -8.54 -4.35 5.76
CA LYS A 24 -7.49 -4.70 6.73
C LYS A 24 -6.52 -3.55 6.96
N VAL A 25 -6.09 -2.87 5.89
CA VAL A 25 -5.05 -1.81 5.95
C VAL A 25 -5.63 -0.43 6.30
N LYS A 26 -6.96 -0.26 6.24
CA LYS A 26 -7.70 0.98 6.63
C LYS A 26 -7.24 2.26 5.92
N VAL A 27 -6.83 2.16 4.66
CA VAL A 27 -6.51 3.31 3.81
C VAL A 27 -7.76 3.92 3.15
N ARG A 28 -7.75 5.23 2.98
CA ARG A 28 -8.78 6.04 2.32
C ARG A 28 -8.17 6.93 1.24
N GLU A 29 -9.04 7.51 0.42
CA GLU A 29 -8.62 8.51 -0.56
C GLU A 29 -7.98 9.72 0.15
N GLY A 30 -6.82 10.15 -0.34
CA GLY A 30 -6.05 11.25 0.25
C GLY A 30 -5.08 10.84 1.36
N ASP A 31 -5.13 9.59 1.84
CA ASP A 31 -4.14 9.10 2.80
C ASP A 31 -2.76 9.01 2.14
N LEU A 32 -1.74 9.39 2.90
CA LEU A 32 -0.35 9.21 2.49
C LEU A 32 0.12 7.81 2.87
N VAL A 33 0.91 7.21 1.99
CA VAL A 33 1.51 5.90 2.21
C VAL A 33 2.99 5.95 1.84
N ARG A 34 3.80 5.20 2.57
CA ARG A 34 5.18 4.91 2.23
C ARG A 34 5.24 3.63 1.41
N VAL A 35 5.95 3.70 0.28
CA VAL A 35 6.15 2.58 -0.64
C VAL A 35 7.61 2.14 -0.54
N ILE A 36 7.84 0.89 -0.13
CA ILE A 36 9.19 0.33 0.07
C ILE A 36 9.32 -0.90 -0.80
N TYR A 37 10.44 -1.03 -1.52
CA TYR A 37 10.83 -2.29 -2.11
C TYR A 37 11.69 -3.06 -1.11
N ASP A 38 11.25 -4.27 -0.74
CA ASP A 38 12.01 -5.16 0.14
C ASP A 38 12.73 -6.20 -0.71
N GLU A 39 14.05 -6.07 -0.81
CA GLU A 39 14.90 -6.97 -1.60
C GLU A 39 14.92 -8.41 -1.06
N ASN A 40 14.70 -8.61 0.25
CA ASN A 40 14.76 -9.93 0.86
C ASN A 40 13.55 -10.78 0.49
N GLU A 41 12.38 -10.14 0.42
CA GLU A 41 11.12 -10.78 0.09
C GLU A 41 10.77 -10.63 -1.40
N ASN A 42 11.48 -9.76 -2.13
CA ASN A 42 11.20 -9.39 -3.52
C ASN A 42 9.75 -8.89 -3.71
N VAL A 43 9.30 -8.01 -2.80
CA VAL A 43 7.94 -7.45 -2.79
C VAL A 43 7.94 -5.93 -2.55
N VAL A 44 6.84 -5.29 -2.93
CA VAL A 44 6.56 -3.90 -2.54
C VAL A 44 5.67 -3.88 -1.30
N LYS A 45 6.12 -3.19 -0.26
CA LYS A 45 5.38 -2.94 0.98
C LYS A 45 4.76 -1.54 0.93
N ILE A 46 3.45 -1.46 1.17
CA ILE A 46 2.68 -0.22 1.28
C ILE A 46 2.29 -0.03 2.74
N ILE A 47 2.80 1.03 3.36
CA ILE A 47 2.62 1.29 4.80
C ILE A 47 1.94 2.66 4.95
N PRO A 48 0.75 2.75 5.57
CA PRO A 48 0.15 4.03 5.91
C PRO A 48 1.10 4.84 6.78
N ILE A 49 1.19 6.15 6.54
CA ILE A 49 2.00 7.05 7.37
C ILE A 49 1.10 7.98 8.16
N SER A 50 1.44 8.19 9.43
CA SER A 50 0.82 9.26 10.23
C SER A 50 1.42 10.61 9.85
N ARG A 51 0.68 11.70 10.12
CA ARG A 51 1.19 13.06 9.95
C ARG A 51 2.44 13.32 10.80
N GLU A 52 2.45 12.77 12.02
CA GLU A 52 3.57 12.88 12.96
C GLU A 52 4.84 12.19 12.45
N GLU A 53 4.72 11.09 11.70
CA GLU A 53 5.86 10.45 11.04
C GLU A 53 6.34 11.23 9.81
N LEU A 54 5.43 11.89 9.10
CA LEU A 54 5.78 12.75 7.95
C LEU A 54 6.60 13.96 8.39
N GLU A 55 6.24 14.61 9.49
CA GLU A 55 6.94 15.80 10.00
C GLU A 55 8.36 15.52 10.51
N LYS A 56 8.69 14.25 10.73
CA LYS A 56 10.00 13.79 11.21
C LYS A 56 10.93 13.30 10.09
N LEU A 57 10.43 13.25 8.86
CA LEU A 57 11.21 12.92 7.65
C LEU A 57 11.83 14.19 7.06
#